data_AF-A0A1C3RD66-F1
#
_entry.id   AF-A0A1C3RD66-F1
#
_cell.length_a   1.000
_cell.length_b   1.000
_cell.length_c   1.000
_cell.angle_alpha   90.00
_cell.angle_beta   90.00
_cell.angle_gamma   90.00
#
_symmetry.space_group_name_H-M   'P 1'
#
loop_
_entity.id
_entity.type
_entity.pdbx_description
1 polymer ?
#
loop_
_entity_poly.entity_id
_entity_poly.type
_entity_poly.pdbx_seq_one_letter_code
_entity_poly.pdbx_strand_id
1 'polypeptide(L)'
;MARLLLLLCLSLLPLKAHATDFCDMDTMLASYKAAFNRQKLGDLESAHNSFKKLAKAAVAPAQRHVAQYFLEESRADMALENAIMWAQLAAWGGDEKAKTILKQAVESARHSVSEAGLRWAAQWRPEDTSCFVGEAAKIDDDDFQIVGRFPVVRHENVDEEVFAAMVTRLSQALENVTKVAVYFTPLIDLIPAFEVIEGEGTDRFIQWDADNDWIKVSSGFLQDSSPRQLAYSLVLTVQRRLFSLIKDASFADQVGTHYGKIKIYGSLYGDVRTKRFLKLFKEAIKEVRKLPVVLRDKVNYLDEIHYMPPSRYHAIRLASTKRFALYDHVRSGPEKRMMIVAQKMAFEEVDQIILELVRVGHQAQQHTYIEGMRGQVDGKKRENAILKALEGDMQGVAEAFTKTTAKKKKEVAHWDKAGPDGIAKLYCESVNAQVKAAIALKIHENRFSRTVDLKNCKKARAAWRTYRSTETKK
;
A
#
# COMPACT_ATOMS: atom_id res chain seq x y z
N MET A 1 -13.91 -68.14 -33.61
CA MET A 1 -14.30 -67.37 -32.40
C MET A 1 -13.05 -67.05 -31.63
N ALA A 2 -12.46 -65.88 -31.92
CA ALA A 2 -11.14 -65.45 -31.48
C ALA A 2 -11.25 -64.14 -30.68
N ARG A 3 -10.17 -63.84 -29.93
CA ARG A 3 -9.85 -62.66 -29.08
C ARG A 3 -9.97 -63.00 -27.59
N LEU A 4 -8.91 -63.39 -26.87
CA LEU A 4 -7.51 -62.92 -26.80
C LEU A 4 -7.39 -61.49 -26.23
N LEU A 5 -6.81 -61.44 -25.02
CA LEU A 5 -5.94 -60.40 -24.45
C LEU A 5 -6.14 -58.94 -24.87
N LEU A 6 -6.48 -58.07 -23.91
CA LEU A 6 -5.70 -56.88 -23.51
C LEU A 6 -6.50 -56.13 -22.41
N LEU A 7 -6.32 -56.52 -21.15
CA LEU A 7 -6.62 -55.64 -20.02
C LEU A 7 -5.37 -54.78 -19.80
N LEU A 8 -5.36 -53.61 -20.45
CA LEU A 8 -4.36 -52.59 -20.25
C LEU A 8 -4.33 -52.21 -18.76
N CYS A 9 -3.22 -52.58 -18.11
CA CYS A 9 -2.63 -51.79 -17.03
C CYS A 9 -2.36 -50.38 -17.57
N LEU A 10 -3.35 -49.49 -17.51
CA LEU A 10 -3.05 -48.07 -17.35
C LEU A 10 -2.72 -47.88 -15.87
N SER A 11 -1.45 -48.10 -15.56
CA SER A 11 -0.78 -47.44 -14.46
C SER A 11 -1.03 -45.94 -14.58
N LEU A 12 -2.06 -45.47 -13.87
CA LEU A 12 -2.13 -44.10 -13.37
C LEU A 12 -0.86 -43.90 -12.54
N LEU A 13 0.22 -43.49 -13.21
CA LEU A 13 1.34 -42.85 -12.56
C LEU A 13 0.73 -41.68 -11.80
N PRO A 14 0.82 -41.63 -10.46
CA PRO A 14 0.48 -40.41 -9.76
C PRO A 14 1.42 -39.34 -10.31
N LEU A 15 0.86 -38.34 -11.00
CA LEU A 15 1.52 -37.06 -11.13
C LEU A 15 1.98 -36.70 -9.72
N LYS A 16 3.29 -36.53 -9.54
CA LYS A 16 3.86 -36.10 -8.26
C LYS A 16 3.26 -34.73 -7.96
N ALA A 17 2.18 -34.71 -7.18
CA ALA A 17 1.74 -33.51 -6.48
C ALA A 17 2.92 -33.11 -5.59
N HIS A 18 3.54 -31.98 -5.90
CA HIS A 18 4.69 -31.51 -5.14
C HIS A 18 4.19 -31.08 -3.75
N ALA A 19 4.94 -31.39 -2.69
CA ALA A 19 4.44 -31.38 -1.32
C ALA A 19 4.17 -29.97 -0.70
N THR A 20 4.08 -28.92 -1.53
CA THR A 20 4.02 -27.49 -1.20
C THR A 20 3.02 -26.70 -2.06
N ASP A 21 2.03 -27.35 -2.68
CA ASP A 21 1.08 -26.79 -3.65
C ASP A 21 0.11 -25.74 -3.05
N PHE A 22 0.59 -24.52 -2.76
CA PHE A 22 -0.26 -23.34 -2.58
C PHE A 22 0.00 -22.37 -3.71
N CYS A 23 -0.90 -22.35 -4.69
CA CYS A 23 -0.78 -21.50 -5.88
C CYS A 23 -1.61 -20.22 -5.80
N ASP A 24 -2.22 -19.97 -4.65
CA ASP A 24 -3.08 -18.82 -4.37
C ASP A 24 -3.05 -18.50 -2.87
N MET A 25 -3.42 -17.26 -2.53
CA MET A 25 -3.41 -16.76 -1.17
C MET A 25 -4.38 -17.52 -0.25
N ASP A 26 -5.55 -17.92 -0.75
CA ASP A 26 -6.62 -18.52 0.06
C ASP A 26 -6.25 -19.94 0.52
N THR A 27 -5.73 -20.77 -0.37
CA THR A 27 -5.29 -22.14 -0.05
C THR A 27 -4.12 -22.10 0.95
N MET A 28 -3.20 -21.15 0.78
CA MET A 28 -2.11 -20.91 1.73
C MET A 28 -2.66 -20.53 3.12
N LEU A 29 -3.59 -19.56 3.18
CA LEU A 29 -4.20 -19.10 4.43
C LEU A 29 -5.03 -20.20 5.11
N ALA A 30 -5.78 -21.00 4.35
CA ALA A 30 -6.54 -22.13 4.85
C ALA A 30 -5.60 -23.16 5.52
N SER A 31 -4.46 -23.43 4.89
CA SER A 31 -3.45 -24.35 5.42
C SER A 31 -2.75 -23.81 6.66
N TYR A 32 -2.45 -22.50 6.68
CA TYR A 32 -1.93 -21.84 7.88
C TYR A 32 -2.94 -21.94 9.04
N LYS A 33 -4.21 -21.63 8.78
CA LYS A 33 -5.29 -21.72 9.77
C LYS A 33 -5.47 -23.14 10.30
N ALA A 34 -5.38 -24.15 9.44
CA ALA A 34 -5.44 -25.56 9.83
C ALA A 34 -4.26 -25.92 10.76
N ALA A 35 -3.04 -25.52 10.41
CA ALA A 35 -1.84 -25.75 11.24
C ALA A 35 -1.98 -25.07 12.62
N PHE A 36 -2.44 -23.82 12.64
CA PHE A 36 -2.64 -23.05 13.86
C PHE A 36 -3.74 -23.65 14.77
N ASN A 37 -4.82 -24.18 14.18
CA ASN A 37 -5.86 -24.87 14.94
C ASN A 37 -5.35 -26.18 15.55
N ARG A 38 -4.54 -26.97 14.83
CA ARG A 38 -3.88 -28.17 15.39
C ARG A 38 -3.00 -27.83 16.59
N GLN A 39 -2.19 -26.79 16.46
CA GLN A 39 -1.35 -26.30 17.57
C GLN A 39 -2.19 -25.95 18.81
N LYS A 40 -3.31 -25.24 18.62
CA LYS A 40 -4.24 -24.90 19.71
C LYS A 40 -4.89 -26.11 20.37
N LEU A 41 -5.07 -27.20 19.64
CA LEU A 41 -5.62 -28.46 20.14
C LEU A 41 -4.56 -29.36 20.79
N GLY A 42 -3.29 -28.92 20.83
CA GLY A 42 -2.19 -29.67 21.44
C GLY A 42 -1.53 -30.69 20.51
N ASP A 43 -1.94 -30.78 19.25
CA ASP A 43 -1.32 -31.64 18.24
C ASP A 43 -0.08 -30.95 17.64
N LEU A 44 0.98 -30.86 18.46
CA LEU A 44 2.17 -30.04 18.18
C LEU A 44 2.98 -30.59 17.01
N GLU A 45 3.15 -31.91 16.90
CA GLU A 45 3.94 -32.54 15.84
C GLU A 45 3.28 -32.34 14.46
N SER A 46 1.96 -32.58 14.35
CA SER A 46 1.25 -32.36 13.08
C SER A 46 1.18 -30.87 12.72
N ALA A 47 1.04 -29.99 13.72
CA ALA A 47 1.12 -28.56 13.51
C ALA A 47 2.50 -28.14 12.99
N HIS A 48 3.58 -28.62 13.60
CA HIS A 48 4.96 -28.39 13.16
C HIS A 48 5.17 -28.83 11.71
N ASN A 49 4.77 -30.06 11.38
CA ASN A 49 4.88 -30.59 10.02
C ASN A 49 4.10 -29.73 9.00
N SER A 50 2.93 -29.21 9.39
CA SER A 50 2.14 -28.32 8.55
C SER A 50 2.81 -26.95 8.37
N PHE A 51 3.29 -26.35 9.46
CA PHE A 51 4.02 -25.07 9.40
C PHE A 51 5.33 -25.19 8.63
N LYS A 52 6.04 -26.32 8.73
CA LYS A 52 7.30 -26.55 8.01
C LYS A 52 7.12 -26.52 6.49
N LYS A 53 5.99 -27.00 5.96
CA LYS A 53 5.66 -26.89 4.54
C LYS A 53 5.51 -25.42 4.11
N LEU A 54 4.75 -24.64 4.86
CA LEU A 54 4.56 -23.20 4.61
C LEU A 54 5.86 -22.40 4.80
N ALA A 55 6.68 -22.79 5.77
CA ALA A 55 7.96 -22.16 6.08
C ALA A 55 8.98 -22.33 4.93
N LYS A 56 8.97 -23.50 4.28
CA LYS A 56 9.75 -23.79 3.08
C LYS A 56 9.34 -22.92 1.88
N ALA A 57 8.06 -22.52 1.81
CA ALA A 57 7.52 -21.57 0.84
C ALA A 57 7.67 -20.09 1.29
N ALA A 58 8.61 -19.79 2.20
CA ALA A 58 8.92 -18.44 2.66
C ALA A 58 7.81 -17.70 3.44
N VAL A 59 6.79 -18.40 3.95
CA VAL A 59 5.75 -17.80 4.80
C VAL A 59 6.33 -17.48 6.17
N ALA A 60 6.72 -16.23 6.41
CA ALA A 60 7.42 -15.81 7.62
C ALA A 60 6.68 -16.13 8.94
N PRO A 61 5.34 -15.95 9.05
CA PRO A 61 4.61 -16.38 10.25
C PRO A 61 4.67 -17.89 10.51
N ALA A 62 4.84 -18.71 9.47
CA ALA A 62 5.00 -20.17 9.63
C ALA A 62 6.45 -20.50 10.03
N GLN A 63 7.44 -19.84 9.43
CA GLN A 63 8.85 -19.94 9.84
C GLN A 63 9.02 -19.63 11.34
N ARG A 64 8.29 -18.62 11.86
CA ARG A 64 8.24 -18.34 13.30
C ARG A 64 7.77 -19.54 14.13
N HIS A 65 6.68 -20.20 13.75
CA HIS A 65 6.15 -21.35 14.50
C HIS A 65 7.08 -22.55 14.43
N VAL A 66 7.76 -22.77 13.29
CA VAL A 66 8.82 -23.78 13.17
C VAL A 66 9.98 -23.47 14.12
N ALA A 67 10.41 -22.20 14.18
CA ALA A 67 11.46 -21.78 15.09
C ALA A 67 11.07 -21.99 16.58
N GLN A 68 9.84 -21.63 16.94
CA GLN A 68 9.33 -21.80 18.30
C GLN A 68 9.33 -23.28 18.72
N TYR A 69 8.89 -24.17 17.85
CA TYR A 69 8.88 -25.61 18.10
C TYR A 69 10.29 -26.14 18.43
N PHE A 70 11.29 -25.80 17.62
CA PHE A 70 12.68 -26.21 17.89
C PHE A 70 13.24 -25.62 19.18
N LEU A 71 12.85 -24.39 19.54
CA LEU A 71 13.27 -23.75 20.77
C LEU A 71 12.67 -24.43 22.02
N GLU A 72 11.44 -24.96 21.91
CA GLU A 72 10.69 -25.57 23.01
C GLU A 72 11.01 -27.06 23.22
N GLU A 73 11.21 -27.83 22.15
CA GLU A 73 11.38 -29.29 22.25
C GLU A 73 12.72 -29.74 22.82
N SER A 74 13.80 -28.97 22.58
CA SER A 74 15.13 -29.40 22.99
C SER A 74 16.11 -28.24 23.09
N ARG A 75 17.02 -28.33 24.08
CA ARG A 75 18.18 -27.44 24.19
C ARG A 75 19.44 -28.02 23.55
N ALA A 76 19.32 -29.10 22.78
CA ALA A 76 20.44 -29.62 22.01
C ALA A 76 20.90 -28.58 20.98
N ASP A 77 22.20 -28.55 20.71
CA ASP A 77 22.83 -27.58 19.81
C ASP A 77 22.12 -27.52 18.45
N MET A 78 21.83 -28.67 17.83
CA MET A 78 21.13 -28.75 16.54
C MET A 78 19.71 -28.17 16.56
N ALA A 79 18.99 -28.28 17.68
CA ALA A 79 17.66 -27.69 17.82
C ALA A 79 17.76 -26.15 17.88
N LEU A 80 18.74 -25.63 18.61
CA LEU A 80 19.02 -24.20 18.68
C LEU A 80 19.50 -23.63 17.34
N GLU A 81 20.35 -24.35 16.58
CA GLU A 81 20.75 -23.94 15.23
C GLU A 81 19.53 -23.77 14.31
N ASN A 82 18.60 -24.74 14.34
CA ASN A 82 17.36 -24.68 13.58
C ASN A 82 16.42 -23.55 14.04
N ALA A 83 16.27 -23.36 15.35
CA ALA A 83 15.47 -22.26 15.91
C ALA A 83 16.00 -20.90 15.44
N ILE A 84 17.33 -20.70 15.49
CA ILE A 84 18.00 -19.47 15.04
C ILE A 84 17.80 -19.28 13.53
N MET A 85 18.01 -20.33 12.73
CA MET A 85 17.86 -20.27 11.28
C MET A 85 16.44 -19.81 10.88
N TRP A 86 15.40 -20.50 11.38
CA TRP A 86 14.02 -20.20 11.03
C TRP A 86 13.54 -18.86 11.58
N ALA A 87 13.96 -18.49 12.80
CA ALA A 87 13.64 -17.18 13.36
C ALA A 87 14.31 -16.04 12.59
N GLN A 88 15.53 -16.24 12.09
CA GLN A 88 16.24 -15.26 11.26
C GLN A 88 15.55 -15.05 9.90
N LEU A 89 15.11 -16.13 9.25
CA LEU A 89 14.34 -16.05 8.00
C LEU A 89 13.01 -15.32 8.20
N ALA A 90 12.27 -15.67 9.26
CA ALA A 90 11.02 -15.01 9.61
C ALA A 90 11.21 -13.52 9.93
N ALA A 91 12.29 -13.17 10.63
CA ALA A 91 12.64 -11.78 10.94
C ALA A 91 13.00 -10.97 9.68
N TRP A 92 13.72 -11.56 8.71
CA TRP A 92 13.95 -10.94 7.41
C TRP A 92 12.65 -10.76 6.61
N GLY A 93 11.70 -11.68 6.76
CA GLY A 93 10.35 -11.59 6.19
C GLY A 93 9.43 -10.63 6.94
N GLY A 94 9.94 -9.95 7.96
CA GLY A 94 9.24 -8.93 8.71
C GLY A 94 8.34 -9.44 9.84
N ASP A 95 8.49 -10.68 10.32
CA ASP A 95 7.75 -11.11 11.52
C ASP A 95 8.36 -10.48 12.79
N GLU A 96 7.63 -9.58 13.45
CA GLU A 96 8.09 -8.91 14.68
C GLU A 96 8.30 -9.88 15.84
N LYS A 97 7.45 -10.90 15.98
CA LYS A 97 7.58 -11.88 17.07
C LYS A 97 8.79 -12.79 16.86
N ALA A 98 9.14 -13.08 15.61
CA ALA A 98 10.34 -13.85 15.28
C ALA A 98 11.64 -13.17 15.74
N LYS A 99 11.70 -11.82 15.77
CA LYS A 99 12.88 -11.12 16.31
C LYS A 99 13.11 -11.42 17.79
N THR A 100 12.04 -11.55 18.57
CA THR A 100 12.12 -11.92 19.98
C THR A 100 12.60 -13.36 20.14
N ILE A 101 12.07 -14.29 19.34
CA ILE A 101 12.49 -15.70 19.34
C ILE A 101 13.95 -15.83 18.92
N LEU A 102 14.37 -15.12 17.87
CA LEU A 102 15.76 -15.08 17.43
C LEU A 102 16.68 -14.62 18.56
N LYS A 103 16.32 -13.52 19.24
CA LYS A 103 17.09 -13.02 20.37
C LYS A 103 17.21 -14.07 21.47
N GLN A 104 16.11 -14.69 21.88
CA GLN A 104 16.09 -15.73 22.92
C GLN A 104 16.93 -16.95 22.53
N ALA A 105 16.82 -17.41 21.28
CA ALA A 105 17.56 -18.57 20.79
C ALA A 105 19.07 -18.28 20.74
N VAL A 106 19.48 -17.09 20.29
CA VAL A 106 20.89 -16.65 20.30
C VAL A 106 21.43 -16.52 21.73
N GLU A 107 20.67 -15.93 22.66
CA GLU A 107 21.08 -15.81 24.07
C GLU A 107 21.18 -17.16 24.79
N SER A 108 20.41 -18.15 24.35
CA SER A 108 20.41 -19.51 24.92
C SER A 108 21.49 -20.41 24.32
N ALA A 109 22.07 -20.02 23.19
CA ALA A 109 23.04 -20.80 22.44
C ALA A 109 24.48 -20.40 22.76
N ARG A 110 25.42 -21.35 22.61
CA ARG A 110 26.84 -21.01 22.54
C ARG A 110 27.10 -20.27 21.23
N HIS A 111 28.15 -19.45 21.21
CA HIS A 111 28.49 -18.64 20.05
C HIS A 111 28.59 -19.45 18.74
N SER A 112 29.25 -20.62 18.76
CA SER A 112 29.41 -21.49 17.59
C SER A 112 28.08 -21.99 17.01
N VAL A 113 27.10 -22.28 17.88
CA VAL A 113 25.73 -22.71 17.53
C VAL A 113 24.98 -21.54 16.89
N SER A 114 25.10 -20.34 17.47
CA SER A 114 24.49 -19.14 16.88
C SER A 114 25.05 -18.82 15.49
N GLU A 115 26.37 -18.88 15.33
CA GLU A 115 27.01 -18.66 14.03
C GLU A 115 26.59 -19.69 12.98
N ALA A 116 26.47 -20.97 13.36
CA ALA A 116 26.00 -22.02 12.47
C ALA A 116 24.57 -21.75 11.99
N GLY A 117 23.63 -21.46 12.91
CA GLY A 117 22.23 -21.16 12.56
C GLY A 117 22.09 -19.92 11.65
N LEU A 118 22.84 -18.85 11.94
CA LEU A 118 22.85 -17.64 11.10
C LEU A 118 23.44 -17.90 9.71
N ARG A 119 24.49 -18.71 9.63
CA ARG A 119 25.11 -19.11 8.35
C ARG A 119 24.14 -19.94 7.51
N TRP A 120 23.43 -20.88 8.13
CA TRP A 120 22.41 -21.66 7.44
C TRP A 120 21.28 -20.76 6.92
N ALA A 121 20.84 -19.77 7.68
CA ALA A 121 19.83 -18.82 7.21
C ALA A 121 20.28 -18.05 5.96
N ALA A 122 21.54 -17.62 5.91
CA ALA A 122 22.09 -16.90 4.74
C ALA A 122 22.21 -17.80 3.49
N GLN A 123 22.45 -19.08 3.68
CA GLN A 123 22.58 -20.07 2.61
C GLN A 123 21.22 -20.64 2.17
N TRP A 124 20.21 -20.56 3.03
CA TRP A 124 18.89 -21.11 2.79
C TRP A 124 18.23 -20.49 1.56
N ARG A 125 17.52 -21.32 0.79
CA ARG A 125 16.69 -20.90 -0.33
C ARG A 125 15.31 -21.53 -0.18
N PRO A 126 14.24 -20.81 -0.55
CA PRO A 126 12.91 -21.40 -0.57
C PRO A 126 12.85 -22.57 -1.54
N GLU A 127 11.96 -23.52 -1.26
CA GLU A 127 11.61 -24.54 -2.23
C GLU A 127 10.74 -23.91 -3.31
N ASP A 128 11.04 -24.21 -4.58
CA ASP A 128 10.23 -23.74 -5.69
C ASP A 128 8.80 -24.27 -5.57
N THR A 129 7.84 -23.38 -5.70
CA THR A 129 6.44 -23.72 -5.88
C THR A 129 6.24 -24.20 -7.32
N SER A 130 5.57 -25.34 -7.49
CA SER A 130 5.20 -25.93 -8.80
C SER A 130 4.31 -25.00 -9.64
N CYS A 131 3.85 -23.89 -9.05
CA CYS A 131 2.80 -22.99 -9.53
C CYS A 131 3.19 -22.10 -10.72
N PHE A 132 4.48 -22.01 -11.06
CA PHE A 132 4.95 -21.18 -12.20
C PHE A 132 4.57 -21.76 -13.58
N VAL A 133 4.09 -23.02 -13.63
CA VAL A 133 3.76 -23.75 -14.87
C VAL A 133 2.24 -23.88 -15.08
N GLY A 134 1.42 -23.19 -14.28
CA GLY A 134 -0.05 -23.26 -14.36
C GLY A 134 -0.67 -22.39 -15.46
N GLU A 135 -1.89 -22.75 -15.89
CA GLU A 135 -2.72 -21.91 -16.77
C GLU A 135 -2.98 -20.54 -16.10
N ALA A 136 -2.99 -19.48 -16.91
CA ALA A 136 -3.29 -18.13 -16.43
C ALA A 136 -4.66 -18.11 -15.74
N ALA A 137 -4.78 -17.31 -14.67
CA ALA A 137 -6.07 -17.09 -14.03
C ALA A 137 -7.07 -16.57 -15.08
N LYS A 138 -8.24 -17.19 -15.16
CA LYS A 138 -9.31 -16.71 -16.04
C LYS A 138 -9.83 -15.40 -15.48
N ILE A 139 -9.75 -14.34 -16.29
CA ILE A 139 -10.36 -13.06 -15.99
C ILE A 139 -11.44 -12.82 -17.04
N ASP A 140 -12.63 -12.42 -16.59
CA ASP A 140 -13.73 -11.98 -17.42
C ASP A 140 -13.50 -10.52 -17.88
N ASP A 141 -12.33 -10.26 -18.48
CA ASP A 141 -11.97 -9.00 -19.11
C ASP A 141 -11.43 -9.31 -20.50
N ASP A 142 -11.88 -8.59 -21.52
CA ASP A 142 -11.48 -8.82 -22.90
C ASP A 142 -10.18 -8.07 -23.27
N ASP A 143 -9.71 -7.12 -22.43
CA ASP A 143 -8.53 -6.24 -22.68
C ASP A 143 -7.40 -6.46 -21.66
N PHE A 144 -6.99 -7.72 -21.44
CA PHE A 144 -5.83 -8.05 -20.61
C PHE A 144 -4.65 -8.60 -21.40
N GLN A 145 -3.45 -8.41 -20.86
CA GLN A 145 -2.23 -9.07 -21.33
C GLN A 145 -1.73 -10.06 -20.28
N ILE A 146 -0.89 -11.02 -20.69
CA ILE A 146 -0.33 -12.02 -19.78
C ILE A 146 1.17 -11.75 -19.61
N VAL A 147 1.62 -11.64 -18.36
CA VAL A 147 3.03 -11.59 -17.98
C VAL A 147 3.36 -12.84 -17.16
N GLY A 148 4.06 -13.80 -17.76
CA GLY A 148 4.26 -15.12 -17.15
C GLY A 148 2.92 -15.85 -17.01
N ARG A 149 2.45 -16.00 -15.77
CA ARG A 149 1.10 -16.53 -15.46
C ARG A 149 0.09 -15.46 -15.04
N PHE A 150 0.55 -14.22 -14.84
CA PHE A 150 -0.24 -13.17 -14.24
C PHE A 150 -1.00 -12.40 -15.32
N PRO A 151 -2.33 -12.35 -15.25
CA PRO A 151 -3.08 -11.39 -16.03
C PRO A 151 -2.73 -9.96 -15.58
N VAL A 152 -2.62 -9.07 -16.56
CA VAL A 152 -2.37 -7.65 -16.37
C VAL A 152 -3.48 -6.90 -17.08
N VAL A 153 -4.26 -6.14 -16.31
CA VAL A 153 -5.40 -5.36 -16.78
C VAL A 153 -5.02 -3.89 -16.84
N ARG A 154 -5.56 -3.18 -17.83
CA ARG A 154 -5.34 -1.75 -18.03
C ARG A 154 -6.48 -0.95 -17.40
N HIS A 155 -6.17 0.00 -16.53
CA HIS A 155 -7.17 0.97 -16.09
C HIS A 155 -7.54 1.92 -17.25
N GLU A 156 -8.80 2.36 -17.32
CA GLU A 156 -9.36 3.15 -18.45
C GLU A 156 -8.52 4.38 -18.86
N ASN A 157 -7.93 5.08 -17.89
CA ASN A 157 -7.14 6.29 -18.08
C ASN A 157 -5.67 6.05 -18.50
N VAL A 158 -5.25 4.79 -18.65
CA VAL A 158 -3.88 4.46 -19.06
C VAL A 158 -3.82 4.30 -20.57
N ASP A 159 -2.96 5.11 -21.21
CA ASP A 159 -2.68 5.00 -22.64
C ASP A 159 -2.13 3.61 -23.02
N GLU A 160 -2.52 3.09 -24.18
CA GLU A 160 -2.13 1.75 -24.65
C GLU A 160 -0.61 1.57 -24.74
N GLU A 161 0.12 2.59 -25.22
CA GLU A 161 1.58 2.56 -25.29
C GLU A 161 2.23 2.50 -23.89
N VAL A 162 1.67 3.25 -22.93
CA VAL A 162 2.12 3.26 -21.53
C VAL A 162 1.84 1.89 -20.89
N PHE A 163 0.69 1.30 -21.19
CA PHE A 163 0.31 -0.03 -20.73
C PHE A 163 1.27 -1.10 -21.27
N ALA A 164 1.54 -1.12 -22.57
CA ALA A 164 2.48 -2.06 -23.18
C ALA A 164 3.91 -1.93 -22.60
N ALA A 165 4.37 -0.69 -22.34
CA ALA A 165 5.64 -0.45 -21.66
C ALA A 165 5.61 -0.99 -20.21
N MET A 166 4.49 -0.85 -19.50
CA MET A 166 4.33 -1.38 -18.15
C MET A 166 4.29 -2.91 -18.09
N VAL A 167 3.65 -3.56 -19.06
CA VAL A 167 3.68 -5.02 -19.22
C VAL A 167 5.13 -5.50 -19.34
N THR A 168 5.93 -4.84 -20.19
CA THR A 168 7.36 -5.14 -20.34
C THR A 168 8.13 -4.90 -19.02
N ARG A 169 7.85 -3.79 -18.33
CA ARG A 169 8.50 -3.45 -17.05
C ARG A 169 8.14 -4.45 -15.94
N LEU A 170 6.91 -4.95 -15.89
CA LEU A 170 6.46 -5.97 -14.95
C LEU A 170 7.16 -7.30 -15.22
N SER A 171 7.28 -7.72 -16.48
CA SER A 171 8.03 -8.92 -16.86
C SER A 171 9.48 -8.87 -16.35
N GLN A 172 10.17 -7.76 -16.63
CA GLN A 172 11.52 -7.52 -16.13
C GLN A 172 11.59 -7.51 -14.59
N ALA A 173 10.59 -6.95 -13.91
CA ALA A 173 10.55 -6.92 -12.45
C ALA A 173 10.40 -8.32 -11.87
N LEU A 174 9.51 -9.15 -12.40
CA LEU A 174 9.30 -10.54 -11.97
C LEU A 174 10.58 -11.38 -12.13
N GLU A 175 11.27 -11.26 -13.26
CA GLU A 175 12.58 -11.91 -13.46
C GLU A 175 13.63 -11.46 -12.43
N ASN A 176 13.57 -10.19 -12.00
CA ASN A 176 14.51 -9.62 -11.03
C ASN A 176 14.16 -9.94 -9.57
N VAL A 177 12.99 -10.49 -9.26
CA VAL A 177 12.59 -10.85 -7.88
C VAL A 177 13.64 -11.75 -7.23
N THR A 178 14.08 -12.78 -7.96
CA THR A 178 15.09 -13.76 -7.50
C THR A 178 16.40 -13.11 -7.08
N LYS A 179 16.74 -11.93 -7.63
CA LYS A 179 17.98 -11.18 -7.34
C LYS A 179 17.81 -10.19 -6.19
N VAL A 180 16.61 -9.66 -5.97
CA VAL A 180 16.36 -8.61 -4.97
C VAL A 180 15.81 -9.13 -3.66
N ALA A 181 15.09 -10.25 -3.71
CA ALA A 181 14.35 -10.81 -2.59
C ALA A 181 14.44 -12.35 -2.63
N VAL A 182 15.66 -12.87 -2.70
CA VAL A 182 15.96 -14.30 -2.94
C VAL A 182 15.25 -15.26 -1.97
N TYR A 183 14.94 -14.80 -0.76
CA TYR A 183 14.27 -15.60 0.28
C TYR A 183 12.75 -15.62 0.14
N PHE A 184 12.16 -14.75 -0.69
CA PHE A 184 10.71 -14.51 -0.73
C PHE A 184 10.12 -14.67 -2.14
N THR A 185 10.90 -15.19 -3.09
CA THR A 185 10.45 -15.41 -4.48
C THR A 185 9.11 -16.15 -4.57
N PRO A 186 8.86 -17.25 -3.84
CA PRO A 186 7.59 -17.98 -3.98
C PRO A 186 6.35 -17.16 -3.58
N LEU A 187 6.51 -16.10 -2.78
CA LEU A 187 5.38 -15.27 -2.39
C LEU A 187 4.76 -14.54 -3.60
N ILE A 188 5.54 -14.29 -4.65
CA ILE A 188 5.03 -13.65 -5.86
C ILE A 188 3.95 -14.50 -6.55
N ASP A 189 3.99 -15.83 -6.38
CA ASP A 189 2.99 -16.72 -6.96
C ASP A 189 1.61 -16.54 -6.32
N LEU A 190 1.54 -15.92 -5.13
CA LEU A 190 0.28 -15.62 -4.45
C LEU A 190 -0.47 -14.43 -5.09
N ILE A 191 0.14 -13.73 -6.05
CA ILE A 191 -0.50 -12.62 -6.75
C ILE A 191 -1.47 -13.20 -7.78
N PRO A 192 -2.77 -12.87 -7.74
CA PRO A 192 -3.71 -13.36 -8.73
C PRO A 192 -3.62 -12.58 -10.05
N ALA A 193 -3.53 -11.25 -9.99
CA ALA A 193 -3.44 -10.38 -11.16
C ALA A 193 -2.87 -8.99 -10.82
N PHE A 194 -2.55 -8.24 -11.87
CA PHE A 194 -2.12 -6.85 -11.81
C PHE A 194 -3.11 -5.92 -12.50
N GLU A 195 -3.30 -4.74 -11.93
CA GLU A 195 -3.97 -3.62 -12.60
C GLU A 195 -2.98 -2.47 -12.76
N VAL A 196 -2.76 -2.02 -13.99
CA VAL A 196 -1.92 -0.86 -14.27
C VAL A 196 -2.79 0.39 -14.18
N ILE A 197 -2.44 1.30 -13.29
CA ILE A 197 -3.11 2.58 -13.11
C ILE A 197 -2.23 3.74 -13.59
N GLU A 198 -2.85 4.86 -13.93
CA GLU A 198 -2.13 6.06 -14.35
C GLU A 198 -1.24 6.60 -13.22
N GLY A 199 -0.04 7.04 -13.59
CA GLY A 199 0.95 7.54 -12.64
C GLY A 199 1.88 8.58 -13.25
N GLU A 200 2.17 9.62 -12.46
CA GLU A 200 3.12 10.65 -12.83
C GLU A 200 4.57 10.27 -12.50
N GLY A 201 5.53 11.15 -12.82
CA GLY A 201 6.94 10.81 -12.80
C GLY A 201 7.51 10.34 -11.46
N THR A 202 7.04 10.89 -10.34
CA THR A 202 7.46 10.47 -8.98
C THR A 202 6.54 9.41 -8.38
N ASP A 203 5.40 9.11 -9.01
CA ASP A 203 4.41 8.22 -8.45
C ASP A 203 4.91 6.77 -8.45
N ARG A 204 4.97 6.17 -7.27
CA ARG A 204 5.40 4.77 -7.07
C ARG A 204 4.36 3.99 -6.30
N PHE A 205 3.10 4.38 -6.51
CA PHE A 205 1.99 3.73 -5.86
C PHE A 205 1.90 2.26 -6.28
N ILE A 206 1.82 1.42 -5.27
CA ILE A 206 1.59 0.00 -5.40
C ILE A 206 0.88 -0.47 -4.14
N GLN A 207 -0.27 -1.10 -4.32
CA GLN A 207 -1.09 -1.56 -3.19
C GLN A 207 -1.94 -2.74 -3.63
N TRP A 208 -2.22 -3.62 -2.68
CA TRP A 208 -3.23 -4.65 -2.85
C TRP A 208 -4.63 -4.00 -2.81
N ASP A 209 -5.40 -4.21 -3.86
CA ASP A 209 -6.82 -3.87 -3.92
C ASP A 209 -7.63 -4.99 -3.26
N ALA A 210 -8.29 -4.68 -2.15
CA ALA A 210 -9.04 -5.70 -1.41
C ALA A 210 -10.33 -6.11 -2.11
N ASP A 211 -10.88 -5.25 -2.98
CA ASP A 211 -12.18 -5.48 -3.62
C ASP A 211 -12.05 -6.44 -4.81
N ASN A 212 -11.03 -6.24 -5.64
CA ASN A 212 -10.73 -7.09 -6.79
C ASN A 212 -9.72 -8.21 -6.47
N ASP A 213 -9.09 -8.14 -5.30
CA ASP A 213 -7.97 -8.98 -4.87
C ASP A 213 -6.70 -8.88 -5.75
N TRP A 214 -6.56 -7.80 -6.53
CA TRP A 214 -5.41 -7.58 -7.43
C TRP A 214 -4.36 -6.67 -6.83
N ILE A 215 -3.16 -6.61 -7.44
CA ILE A 215 -2.19 -5.56 -7.15
C ILE A 215 -2.36 -4.40 -8.14
N LYS A 216 -2.73 -3.22 -7.63
CA LYS A 216 -2.68 -1.96 -8.38
C LYS A 216 -1.25 -1.46 -8.45
N VAL A 217 -0.76 -1.19 -9.66
CA VAL A 217 0.61 -0.71 -9.92
C VAL A 217 0.56 0.56 -10.77
N SER A 218 1.16 1.63 -10.28
CA SER A 218 1.27 2.90 -11.01
C SER A 218 2.23 2.80 -12.20
N SER A 219 1.84 3.37 -13.35
CA SER A 219 2.71 3.51 -14.51
C SER A 219 3.93 4.41 -14.26
N GLY A 220 3.96 5.15 -13.14
CA GLY A 220 5.11 5.94 -12.74
C GLY A 220 6.39 5.11 -12.55
N PHE A 221 6.29 3.81 -12.29
CA PHE A 221 7.45 2.89 -12.24
C PHE A 221 8.24 2.81 -13.57
N LEU A 222 7.65 3.19 -14.71
CA LEU A 222 8.40 3.33 -15.97
C LEU A 222 9.55 4.32 -15.88
N GLN A 223 9.43 5.31 -14.99
CA GLN A 223 10.43 6.34 -14.79
C GLN A 223 11.61 5.89 -13.91
N ASP A 224 11.64 4.64 -13.45
CA ASP A 224 12.81 4.08 -12.78
C ASP A 224 13.86 3.60 -13.79
N SER A 225 15.13 3.80 -13.48
CA SER A 225 16.25 3.36 -14.31
C SER A 225 16.43 1.84 -14.34
N SER A 226 15.77 1.12 -13.42
CA SER A 226 15.86 -0.33 -13.28
C SER A 226 14.53 -0.90 -12.79
N PRO A 227 14.18 -2.14 -13.15
CA PRO A 227 13.02 -2.86 -12.59
C PRO A 227 13.19 -3.26 -11.11
N ARG A 228 14.38 -3.06 -10.53
CA ARG A 228 14.74 -3.52 -9.17
C ARG A 228 13.76 -3.05 -8.10
N GLN A 229 13.31 -1.80 -8.16
CA GLN A 229 12.42 -1.22 -7.15
C GLN A 229 11.00 -1.71 -7.29
N LEU A 230 10.50 -1.90 -8.51
CA LEU A 230 9.21 -2.55 -8.73
C LEU A 230 9.24 -3.98 -8.19
N ALA A 231 10.29 -4.75 -8.49
CA ALA A 231 10.46 -6.12 -7.98
C ALA A 231 10.41 -6.19 -6.45
N TYR A 232 11.12 -5.29 -5.77
CA TYR A 232 11.09 -5.23 -4.29
C TYR A 232 9.72 -4.81 -3.76
N SER A 233 9.06 -3.86 -4.44
CA SER A 233 7.72 -3.37 -4.07
C SER A 233 6.66 -4.47 -4.17
N LEU A 234 6.75 -5.33 -5.18
CA LEU A 234 5.84 -6.47 -5.38
C LEU A 234 5.89 -7.41 -4.17
N VAL A 235 7.10 -7.87 -3.81
CA VAL A 235 7.31 -8.75 -2.65
C VAL A 235 6.79 -8.10 -1.37
N LEU A 236 7.13 -6.83 -1.14
CA LEU A 236 6.70 -6.11 0.05
C LEU A 236 5.17 -5.97 0.13
N THR A 237 4.51 -5.76 -1.02
CA THR A 237 3.05 -5.65 -1.11
C THR A 237 2.38 -6.98 -0.78
N VAL A 238 2.90 -8.09 -1.30
CA VAL A 238 2.42 -9.43 -0.95
C VAL A 238 2.62 -9.71 0.55
N GLN A 239 3.80 -9.41 1.10
CA GLN A 239 4.06 -9.59 2.53
C GLN A 239 3.06 -8.79 3.38
N ARG A 240 2.81 -7.52 3.04
CA ARG A 240 1.79 -6.70 3.74
C ARG A 240 0.41 -7.35 3.71
N ARG A 241 -0.03 -7.83 2.53
CA ARG A 241 -1.32 -8.50 2.39
C ARG A 241 -1.38 -9.77 3.24
N LEU A 242 -0.39 -10.65 3.10
CA LEU A 242 -0.29 -11.91 3.85
C LEU A 242 -0.37 -11.67 5.36
N PHE A 243 0.43 -10.74 5.88
CA PHE A 243 0.41 -10.42 7.31
C PHE A 243 -0.90 -9.77 7.77
N SER A 244 -1.59 -9.01 6.89
CA SER A 244 -2.90 -8.43 7.23
C SER A 244 -4.01 -9.49 7.38
N LEU A 245 -3.83 -10.65 6.74
CA LEU A 245 -4.81 -11.74 6.74
C LEU A 245 -4.54 -12.81 7.82
N ILE A 246 -3.32 -12.87 8.37
CA ILE A 246 -2.94 -13.82 9.43
C ILE A 246 -3.10 -13.20 10.82
N LYS A 247 -4.07 -13.69 11.59
CA LYS A 247 -4.51 -13.10 12.88
C LYS A 247 -3.41 -12.99 13.95
N ASP A 248 -2.47 -13.93 14.01
CA ASP A 248 -1.40 -13.94 15.02
C ASP A 248 -0.06 -13.37 14.50
N ALA A 249 -0.03 -12.87 13.26
CA ALA A 249 1.14 -12.26 12.65
C ALA A 249 1.20 -10.74 12.93
N SER A 250 2.42 -10.21 12.97
CA SER A 250 2.68 -8.76 13.10
C SER A 250 3.82 -8.38 12.17
N PHE A 251 3.54 -7.49 11.23
CA PHE A 251 4.50 -7.10 10.20
C PHE A 251 5.35 -5.90 10.61
N ALA A 252 6.66 -6.13 10.63
CA ALA A 252 7.74 -5.17 10.82
C ALA A 252 7.99 -4.39 9.52
N ASP A 253 7.01 -3.60 9.10
CA ASP A 253 7.15 -2.88 7.84
C ASP A 253 8.31 -1.86 7.91
N GLN A 254 9.31 -2.04 7.05
CA GLN A 254 10.52 -1.21 7.07
C GLN A 254 10.27 0.20 6.55
N VAL A 255 9.19 0.38 5.79
CA VAL A 255 8.85 1.67 5.19
C VAL A 255 7.43 2.11 5.53
N GLY A 256 6.55 1.21 5.95
CA GLY A 256 5.20 1.51 6.42
C GLY A 256 5.12 1.63 7.93
N THR A 257 4.19 2.46 8.43
CA THR A 257 3.82 2.48 9.84
C THR A 257 2.38 2.96 10.00
N HIS A 258 1.83 2.79 11.19
CA HIS A 258 0.51 3.30 11.55
C HIS A 258 0.66 4.35 12.64
N TYR A 259 -0.10 5.43 12.53
CA TYR A 259 -0.29 6.39 13.61
C TYR A 259 -1.77 6.62 13.84
N GLY A 260 -2.30 6.05 14.94
CA GLY A 260 -3.74 5.99 15.13
C GLY A 260 -4.38 5.21 13.99
N LYS A 261 -5.29 5.84 13.25
CA LYS A 261 -5.94 5.26 12.06
C LYS A 261 -5.21 5.54 10.75
N ILE A 262 -4.24 6.47 10.75
CA ILE A 262 -3.55 6.91 9.52
C ILE A 262 -2.42 5.93 9.21
N LYS A 263 -2.43 5.36 8.00
CA LYS A 263 -1.33 4.57 7.44
C LYS A 263 -0.33 5.50 6.78
N ILE A 264 0.95 5.30 7.05
CA ILE A 264 2.03 6.12 6.51
C ILE A 264 3.02 5.21 5.81
N TYR A 265 3.19 5.42 4.51
CA TYR A 265 4.10 4.68 3.65
C TYR A 265 5.29 5.57 3.27
N GLY A 266 6.47 5.09 3.59
CA GLY A 266 7.75 5.66 3.26
C GLY A 266 8.22 5.29 1.85
N SER A 267 9.35 5.86 1.45
CA SER A 267 9.99 5.55 0.17
C SER A 267 10.88 4.31 0.28
N LEU A 268 10.93 3.52 -0.79
CA LEU A 268 11.81 2.35 -0.94
C LEU A 268 13.22 2.71 -1.41
N TYR A 269 13.46 3.96 -1.82
CA TYR A 269 14.75 4.36 -2.36
C TYR A 269 15.79 4.63 -1.26
N GLY A 270 16.97 4.04 -1.41
CA GLY A 270 18.04 4.15 -0.40
C GLY A 270 18.63 5.56 -0.24
N ASP A 271 18.51 6.45 -1.23
CA ASP A 271 18.92 7.85 -1.13
C ASP A 271 17.85 8.74 -0.45
N VAL A 272 16.66 8.19 -0.20
CA VAL A 272 15.56 8.89 0.45
C VAL A 272 15.57 8.62 1.96
N ARG A 273 15.51 9.70 2.76
CA ARG A 273 15.57 9.63 4.22
C ARG A 273 14.23 9.19 4.86
N THR A 274 13.75 7.99 4.54
CA THR A 274 12.45 7.46 5.04
C THR A 274 12.36 7.44 6.57
N LYS A 275 13.43 7.05 7.29
CA LYS A 275 13.44 7.09 8.77
C LYS A 275 13.21 8.50 9.33
N ARG A 276 13.80 9.53 8.70
CA ARG A 276 13.60 10.93 9.11
C ARG A 276 12.17 11.38 8.81
N PHE A 277 11.65 11.06 7.62
CA PHE A 277 10.26 11.33 7.27
C PHE A 277 9.30 10.74 8.31
N LEU A 278 9.39 9.44 8.60
CA LEU A 278 8.52 8.76 9.56
C LEU A 278 8.62 9.37 10.96
N LYS A 279 9.83 9.74 11.41
CA LYS A 279 10.04 10.42 12.69
C LYS A 279 9.33 11.77 12.74
N LEU A 280 9.56 12.64 11.75
CA LEU A 280 8.97 13.97 11.70
C LEU A 280 7.44 13.90 11.58
N PHE A 281 6.91 12.96 10.80
CA PHE A 281 5.47 12.75 10.69
C PHE A 281 4.84 12.29 12.01
N LYS A 282 5.50 11.36 12.72
CA LYS A 282 5.05 10.93 14.05
C LYS A 282 5.02 12.08 15.04
N GLU A 283 6.01 12.97 15.01
CA GLU A 283 6.03 14.19 15.83
C GLU A 283 4.93 15.17 15.41
N ALA A 284 4.73 15.39 14.12
CA ALA A 284 3.68 16.26 13.59
C ALA A 284 2.27 15.80 14.02
N ILE A 285 1.94 14.51 13.92
CA ILE A 285 0.61 14.05 14.31
C ILE A 285 0.42 14.11 15.84
N LYS A 286 1.49 14.03 16.65
CA LYS A 286 1.40 14.33 18.09
C LYS A 286 1.06 15.81 18.33
N GLU A 287 1.74 16.71 17.64
CA GLU A 287 1.57 18.15 17.76
C GLU A 287 0.21 18.65 17.21
N VAL A 288 -0.35 17.97 16.20
CA VAL A 288 -1.72 18.21 15.70
C VAL A 288 -2.77 18.16 16.83
N ARG A 289 -2.52 17.42 17.92
CA ARG A 289 -3.42 17.38 19.08
C ARG A 289 -3.54 18.72 19.82
N LYS A 290 -2.57 19.62 19.67
CA LYS A 290 -2.59 20.98 20.23
C LYS A 290 -3.43 21.96 19.41
N LEU A 291 -3.80 21.58 18.17
CA LEU A 291 -4.67 22.40 17.34
C LEU A 291 -6.10 22.44 17.90
N PRO A 292 -6.84 23.54 17.67
CA PRO A 292 -8.28 23.57 17.87
C PRO A 292 -8.98 22.39 17.18
N VAL A 293 -10.03 21.87 17.82
CA VAL A 293 -10.77 20.67 17.37
C VAL A 293 -11.12 20.74 15.87
N VAL A 294 -11.64 21.88 15.41
CA VAL A 294 -12.03 22.10 14.01
C VAL A 294 -10.88 21.88 13.00
N LEU A 295 -9.63 22.15 13.39
CA LEU A 295 -8.45 21.94 12.54
C LEU A 295 -7.89 20.53 12.69
N ARG A 296 -7.89 19.99 13.92
CA ARG A 296 -7.52 18.60 14.19
C ARG A 296 -8.40 17.63 13.39
N ASP A 297 -9.71 17.91 13.33
CA ASP A 297 -10.65 17.08 12.59
C ASP A 297 -10.36 17.06 11.10
N LYS A 298 -9.72 18.09 10.53
CA LYS A 298 -9.27 18.06 9.13
C LYS A 298 -8.23 16.97 8.90
N VAL A 299 -7.27 16.84 9.81
CA VAL A 299 -6.23 15.80 9.72
C VAL A 299 -6.84 14.40 9.82
N ASN A 300 -7.93 14.26 10.58
CA ASN A 300 -8.64 12.98 10.71
C ASN A 300 -9.41 12.56 9.45
N TYR A 301 -9.54 13.42 8.43
CA TYR A 301 -10.03 13.02 7.11
C TYR A 301 -8.98 12.29 6.27
N LEU A 302 -7.74 12.12 6.73
CA LEU A 302 -6.71 11.40 5.99
C LEU A 302 -6.58 9.97 6.51
N ASP A 303 -6.61 9.00 5.60
CA ASP A 303 -6.46 7.58 5.92
C ASP A 303 -5.05 7.08 5.57
N GLU A 304 -4.48 7.57 4.47
CA GLU A 304 -3.17 7.14 4.01
C GLU A 304 -2.28 8.30 3.56
N ILE A 305 -0.98 8.16 3.83
CA ILE A 305 0.05 9.13 3.46
C ILE A 305 1.21 8.40 2.80
N HIS A 306 1.55 8.81 1.58
CA HIS A 306 2.53 8.14 0.73
C HIS A 306 3.71 9.06 0.44
N TYR A 307 4.92 8.67 0.82
CA TYR A 307 6.13 9.46 0.64
C TYR A 307 6.91 9.03 -0.61
N MET A 308 6.78 9.84 -1.64
CA MET A 308 7.24 9.56 -3.00
C MET A 308 8.05 10.73 -3.57
N PRO A 309 9.21 11.10 -2.97
CA PRO A 309 10.02 12.19 -3.48
C PRO A 309 10.86 11.75 -4.69
N PRO A 310 11.37 12.71 -5.51
CA PRO A 310 12.35 12.42 -6.54
C PRO A 310 13.55 11.63 -6.00
N SER A 311 14.08 10.71 -6.78
CA SER A 311 15.17 9.81 -6.38
C SER A 311 16.25 9.76 -7.46
N ARG A 312 17.50 9.49 -7.07
CA ARG A 312 18.59 9.26 -8.05
C ARG A 312 18.38 8.00 -8.89
N TYR A 313 17.48 7.12 -8.46
CA TYR A 313 17.13 5.89 -9.18
C TYR A 313 16.10 6.13 -10.29
N HIS A 314 15.62 7.36 -10.46
CA HIS A 314 14.77 7.71 -11.59
C HIS A 314 15.62 7.89 -12.86
N ALA A 315 15.12 7.41 -14.00
CA ALA A 315 15.76 7.54 -15.31
C ALA A 315 15.93 9.00 -15.74
N ILE A 316 14.99 9.85 -15.33
CA ILE A 316 15.00 11.29 -15.61
C ILE A 316 15.15 12.05 -14.30
N ARG A 317 15.95 13.13 -14.31
CA ARG A 317 16.02 14.05 -13.17
C ARG A 317 14.69 14.80 -13.05
N LEU A 318 13.82 14.32 -12.17
CA LEU A 318 12.56 14.99 -11.88
C LEU A 318 12.83 16.25 -11.05
N ALA A 319 12.27 17.37 -11.49
CA ALA A 319 12.24 18.57 -10.67
C ALA A 319 11.42 18.28 -9.40
N SER A 320 11.86 18.81 -8.26
CA SER A 320 11.01 18.82 -7.07
C SER A 320 9.71 19.54 -7.44
N THR A 321 8.57 18.93 -7.14
CA THR A 321 7.30 19.65 -7.25
C THR A 321 7.41 20.91 -6.40
N LYS A 322 6.79 22.02 -6.85
CA LYS A 322 6.76 23.27 -6.07
C LYS A 322 6.01 23.09 -4.73
N ARG A 323 5.24 22.02 -4.59
CA ARG A 323 4.40 21.74 -3.44
C ARG A 323 5.00 20.62 -2.59
N PHE A 324 4.92 20.79 -1.28
CA PHE A 324 5.42 19.79 -0.34
C PHE A 324 4.63 18.47 -0.44
N ALA A 325 3.31 18.59 -0.47
CA ALA A 325 2.38 17.47 -0.57
C ALA A 325 1.19 17.79 -1.48
N LEU A 326 0.46 16.75 -1.87
CA LEU A 326 -0.70 16.81 -2.75
C LEU A 326 -1.82 15.95 -2.16
N TYR A 327 -3.06 16.39 -2.34
CA TYR A 327 -4.21 15.52 -2.12
C TYR A 327 -4.47 14.71 -3.38
N ASP A 328 -4.45 13.39 -3.26
CA ASP A 328 -4.68 12.50 -4.39
C ASP A 328 -6.18 12.25 -4.56
N HIS A 329 -6.86 13.20 -5.20
CA HIS A 329 -8.30 13.13 -5.42
C HIS A 329 -8.72 12.02 -6.40
N VAL A 330 -7.80 11.52 -7.24
CA VAL A 330 -8.09 10.48 -8.23
C VAL A 330 -8.21 9.12 -7.55
N ARG A 331 -7.25 8.79 -6.66
CA ARG A 331 -7.25 7.51 -5.93
C ARG A 331 -7.93 7.56 -4.57
N SER A 332 -8.40 8.74 -4.15
CA SER A 332 -9.21 8.88 -2.95
C SER A 332 -10.68 8.63 -3.23
N GLY A 333 -11.36 7.97 -2.29
CA GLY A 333 -12.81 7.79 -2.29
C GLY A 333 -13.39 7.86 -0.88
N PRO A 334 -14.66 7.48 -0.68
CA PRO A 334 -15.33 7.52 0.63
C PRO A 334 -14.61 6.74 1.72
N GLU A 335 -14.08 5.56 1.37
CA GLU A 335 -13.43 4.62 2.30
C GLU A 335 -11.93 4.90 2.51
N LYS A 336 -11.33 5.74 1.65
CA LYS A 336 -9.88 5.98 1.68
C LYS A 336 -9.51 7.36 1.14
N ARG A 337 -8.87 8.17 1.97
CA ARG A 337 -8.37 9.51 1.63
C ARG A 337 -6.85 9.54 1.67
N MET A 338 -6.25 9.88 0.54
CA MET A 338 -4.83 9.74 0.30
C MET A 338 -4.11 11.10 0.16
N MET A 339 -2.99 11.22 0.85
CA MET A 339 -2.02 12.30 0.71
C MET A 339 -0.73 11.77 0.11
N ILE A 340 -0.18 12.48 -0.88
CA ILE A 340 1.15 12.19 -1.42
C ILE A 340 2.11 13.27 -0.97
N VAL A 341 3.29 12.87 -0.50
CA VAL A 341 4.37 13.75 -0.10
C VAL A 341 5.51 13.58 -1.09
N ALA A 342 5.72 14.59 -1.94
CA ALA A 342 6.66 14.53 -3.06
C ALA A 342 7.95 15.33 -2.82
N GLN A 343 8.06 16.05 -1.70
CA GLN A 343 9.27 16.81 -1.36
C GLN A 343 10.21 16.04 -0.43
N LYS A 344 11.51 16.04 -0.74
CA LYS A 344 12.54 15.38 0.10
C LYS A 344 12.62 16.03 1.49
N MET A 345 12.54 15.22 2.55
CA MET A 345 12.68 15.63 3.96
C MET A 345 14.12 15.96 4.40
N ALA A 346 14.83 16.80 3.66
CA ALA A 346 16.21 17.17 3.98
C ALA A 346 16.30 18.24 5.10
N PHE A 347 15.46 19.28 5.04
CA PHE A 347 15.52 20.48 5.87
C PHE A 347 14.17 20.85 6.50
N GLU A 348 13.17 20.01 6.30
CA GLU A 348 11.80 20.27 6.68
C GLU A 348 11.60 20.01 8.17
N GLU A 349 10.69 20.80 8.74
CA GLU A 349 10.38 20.83 10.17
C GLU A 349 8.96 20.33 10.43
N VAL A 350 8.72 19.95 11.69
CA VAL A 350 7.42 19.46 12.18
C VAL A 350 6.28 20.44 11.84
N ASP A 351 6.51 21.74 12.04
CA ASP A 351 5.56 22.82 11.72
C ASP A 351 5.07 22.74 10.27
N GLN A 352 5.97 22.49 9.31
CA GLN A 352 5.61 22.45 7.89
C GLN A 352 4.71 21.26 7.59
N ILE A 353 4.99 20.10 8.21
CA ILE A 353 4.17 18.90 8.06
C ILE A 353 2.77 19.13 8.63
N ILE A 354 2.65 19.79 9.80
CA ILE A 354 1.35 20.08 10.40
C ILE A 354 0.51 20.97 9.47
N LEU A 355 1.11 22.01 8.89
CA LEU A 355 0.41 22.89 7.95
C LEU A 355 -0.07 22.13 6.71
N GLU A 356 0.73 21.21 6.19
CA GLU A 356 0.37 20.41 5.03
C GLU A 356 -0.69 19.34 5.35
N LEU A 357 -0.61 18.71 6.52
CA LEU A 357 -1.65 17.81 7.05
C LEU A 357 -3.01 18.52 7.15
N VAL A 358 -3.03 19.75 7.68
CA VAL A 358 -4.27 20.54 7.79
C VAL A 358 -4.80 20.94 6.41
N ARG A 359 -3.92 21.33 5.48
CA ARG A 359 -4.32 21.71 4.12
C ARG A 359 -4.93 20.54 3.37
N VAL A 360 -4.19 19.43 3.28
CA VAL A 360 -4.59 18.24 2.55
C VAL A 360 -5.79 17.59 3.22
N GLY A 361 -5.84 17.57 4.56
CA GLY A 361 -7.03 17.13 5.30
C GLY A 361 -8.27 18.00 5.04
N HIS A 362 -8.11 19.31 4.84
CA HIS A 362 -9.22 20.16 4.41
C HIS A 362 -9.68 19.85 2.98
N GLN A 363 -8.76 19.50 2.10
CA GLN A 363 -9.08 19.07 0.74
C GLN A 363 -9.79 17.72 0.72
N ALA A 364 -9.40 16.77 1.58
CA ALA A 364 -10.12 15.52 1.79
C ALA A 364 -11.56 15.78 2.27
N GLN A 365 -11.76 16.73 3.19
CA GLN A 365 -13.11 17.15 3.58
C GLN A 365 -13.89 17.77 2.41
N GLN A 366 -13.26 18.62 1.60
CA GLN A 366 -13.89 19.17 0.39
C GLN A 366 -14.31 18.04 -0.56
N HIS A 367 -13.51 16.99 -0.68
CA HIS A 367 -13.85 15.82 -1.50
C HIS A 367 -15.15 15.15 -1.01
N THR A 368 -15.32 14.95 0.31
CA THR A 368 -16.58 14.44 0.86
C THR A 368 -17.79 15.30 0.48
N TYR A 369 -17.61 16.63 0.45
CA TYR A 369 -18.66 17.54 -0.02
C TYR A 369 -18.95 17.38 -1.53
N ILE A 370 -17.92 17.22 -2.37
CA ILE A 370 -18.07 16.95 -3.80
C ILE A 370 -18.79 15.62 -4.04
N GLU A 371 -18.45 14.56 -3.30
CA GLU A 371 -19.13 13.27 -3.38
C GLU A 371 -20.60 13.37 -2.99
N GLY A 372 -20.92 14.11 -1.92
CA GLY A 372 -22.30 14.40 -1.55
C GLY A 372 -23.06 15.14 -2.67
N MET A 373 -22.40 16.05 -3.39
CA MET A 373 -22.98 16.67 -4.57
C MET A 373 -23.14 15.70 -5.74
N ARG A 374 -22.17 14.80 -5.97
CA ARG A 374 -22.24 13.74 -7.00
C ARG A 374 -23.43 12.82 -6.74
N GLY A 375 -23.58 12.32 -5.51
CA GLY A 375 -24.72 11.50 -5.10
C GLY A 375 -26.08 12.23 -5.25
N GLN A 376 -26.14 13.54 -5.01
CA GLN A 376 -27.36 14.33 -5.28
C GLN A 376 -27.65 14.51 -6.78
N VAL A 377 -26.62 14.58 -7.61
CA VAL A 377 -26.75 14.64 -9.08
C VAL A 377 -27.26 13.30 -9.61
N ASP A 378 -26.82 12.18 -9.04
CA ASP A 378 -27.16 10.83 -9.51
C ASP A 378 -28.45 10.27 -8.88
N GLY A 379 -28.68 10.46 -7.58
CA GLY A 379 -29.88 9.98 -6.88
C GLY A 379 -31.17 10.67 -7.34
N LYS A 380 -31.13 11.99 -7.60
CA LYS A 380 -32.29 12.72 -8.15
C LYS A 380 -32.60 12.37 -9.61
N LYS A 381 -31.63 11.84 -10.38
CA LYS A 381 -31.92 11.27 -11.71
C LYS A 381 -32.81 10.04 -11.59
N ARG A 382 -32.55 9.18 -10.60
CA ARG A 382 -33.33 7.95 -10.37
C ARG A 382 -34.73 8.26 -9.84
N GLU A 383 -34.84 9.06 -8.78
CA GLU A 383 -36.12 9.32 -8.10
C GLU A 383 -37.12 10.12 -8.95
N ASN A 384 -36.67 11.14 -9.70
CA ASN A 384 -37.55 11.94 -10.55
C ASN A 384 -37.83 11.31 -11.93
N ALA A 385 -36.95 10.46 -12.46
CA ALA A 385 -37.26 9.65 -13.64
C ALA A 385 -38.36 8.63 -13.32
N ILE A 386 -38.36 8.08 -12.10
CA ILE A 386 -39.40 7.19 -11.60
C ILE A 386 -40.71 7.96 -11.37
N LEU A 387 -40.70 9.10 -10.67
CA LEU A 387 -41.93 9.84 -10.35
C LEU A 387 -42.62 10.51 -11.56
N LYS A 388 -41.86 11.01 -12.55
CA LYS A 388 -42.45 11.70 -13.72
C LYS A 388 -42.78 10.78 -14.89
N ALA A 389 -42.13 9.63 -15.03
CA ALA A 389 -42.61 8.55 -15.91
C ALA A 389 -43.99 8.03 -15.47
N LEU A 390 -44.32 8.17 -14.19
CA LEU A 390 -45.64 7.84 -13.64
C LEU A 390 -46.71 8.93 -13.91
N GLU A 391 -46.34 10.15 -14.34
CA GLU A 391 -47.27 11.30 -14.49
C GLU A 391 -47.43 11.83 -15.93
N GLY A 392 -46.66 11.34 -16.91
CA GLY A 392 -46.87 11.63 -18.35
C GLY A 392 -46.44 13.02 -18.86
N ASP A 393 -45.93 13.92 -18.01
CA ASP A 393 -45.44 15.25 -18.39
C ASP A 393 -43.94 15.26 -18.73
N MET A 394 -43.59 15.14 -20.02
CA MET A 394 -42.20 15.12 -20.49
C MET A 394 -41.55 16.51 -20.64
N GLN A 395 -42.30 17.61 -20.54
CA GLN A 395 -41.78 18.97 -20.77
C GLN A 395 -41.47 19.68 -19.44
N GLY A 396 -42.30 19.50 -18.42
CA GLY A 396 -41.98 19.89 -17.03
C GLY A 396 -40.82 19.08 -16.43
N VAL A 397 -40.54 17.90 -17.00
CA VAL A 397 -39.30 17.13 -16.80
C VAL A 397 -38.07 17.98 -17.20
N ALA A 398 -38.08 18.61 -18.38
CA ALA A 398 -36.94 19.33 -18.96
C ALA A 398 -36.53 20.60 -18.18
N GLU A 399 -37.49 21.38 -17.68
CA GLU A 399 -37.21 22.68 -17.04
C GLU A 399 -36.71 22.55 -15.60
N ALA A 400 -37.24 21.58 -14.83
CA ALA A 400 -36.78 21.27 -13.48
C ALA A 400 -35.32 20.78 -13.43
N PHE A 401 -34.75 20.35 -14.56
CA PHE A 401 -33.36 19.91 -14.70
C PHE A 401 -32.30 21.03 -14.77
N THR A 402 -32.66 22.30 -14.99
CA THR A 402 -31.69 23.23 -15.60
C THR A 402 -30.88 24.10 -14.63
N LYS A 403 -31.45 24.74 -13.62
CA LYS A 403 -30.72 25.82 -12.90
C LYS A 403 -29.82 25.39 -11.73
N THR A 404 -30.19 24.38 -10.93
CA THR A 404 -29.42 23.96 -9.74
C THR A 404 -28.50 22.77 -9.99
N THR A 405 -28.91 21.85 -10.87
CA THR A 405 -28.18 20.66 -11.29
C THR A 405 -27.05 20.97 -12.26
N ALA A 406 -27.21 21.92 -13.19
CA ALA A 406 -26.13 22.29 -14.11
C ALA A 406 -24.92 22.88 -13.38
N LYS A 407 -25.15 23.72 -12.37
CA LYS A 407 -24.09 24.28 -11.54
C LYS A 407 -23.35 23.22 -10.74
N LYS A 408 -24.06 22.31 -10.07
CA LYS A 408 -23.46 21.19 -9.31
C LYS A 408 -22.71 20.22 -10.23
N LYS A 409 -23.27 19.87 -11.38
CA LYS A 409 -22.61 19.05 -12.41
C LYS A 409 -21.31 19.71 -12.87
N LYS A 410 -21.34 21.01 -13.15
CA LYS A 410 -20.15 21.77 -13.55
C LYS A 410 -19.10 21.80 -12.45
N GLU A 411 -19.51 21.88 -11.18
CA GLU A 411 -18.59 21.86 -10.04
C GLU A 411 -17.95 20.49 -9.82
N VAL A 412 -18.73 19.41 -9.91
CA VAL A 412 -18.22 18.02 -9.87
C VAL A 412 -17.28 17.76 -11.04
N ALA A 413 -17.68 18.08 -12.27
CA ALA A 413 -16.82 17.91 -13.45
C ALA A 413 -15.54 18.76 -13.40
N HIS A 414 -15.60 19.96 -12.80
CA HIS A 414 -14.41 20.78 -12.59
C HIS A 414 -13.49 20.16 -11.53
N TRP A 415 -14.05 19.57 -10.46
CA TRP A 415 -13.27 18.82 -9.48
C TRP A 415 -12.58 17.62 -10.12
N ASP A 416 -13.31 16.81 -10.88
CA ASP A 416 -12.79 15.61 -11.53
C ASP A 416 -11.64 15.93 -12.50
N LYS A 417 -11.70 17.10 -13.15
CA LYS A 417 -10.67 17.55 -14.10
C LYS A 417 -9.48 18.24 -13.44
N ALA A 418 -9.71 19.09 -12.44
CA ALA A 418 -8.71 20.03 -11.94
C ALA A 418 -8.22 19.72 -10.51
N GLY A 419 -8.94 18.86 -9.79
CA GLY A 419 -8.72 18.59 -8.37
C GLY A 419 -8.93 19.81 -7.46
N PRO A 420 -8.70 19.65 -6.14
CA PRO A 420 -8.85 20.75 -5.18
C PRO A 420 -7.85 21.89 -5.43
N ASP A 421 -6.69 21.55 -5.98
CA ASP A 421 -5.57 22.47 -6.16
C ASP A 421 -5.69 23.31 -7.44
N GLY A 422 -6.43 22.83 -8.44
CA GLY A 422 -6.76 23.59 -9.66
C GLY A 422 -7.95 24.53 -9.48
N ILE A 423 -8.78 24.34 -8.46
CA ILE A 423 -9.94 25.21 -8.18
C ILE A 423 -9.54 26.28 -7.15
N ALA A 424 -9.25 27.49 -7.64
CA ALA A 424 -8.72 28.61 -6.83
C ALA A 424 -9.51 28.89 -5.54
N LYS A 425 -10.84 28.76 -5.57
CA LYS A 425 -11.69 28.93 -4.37
C LYS A 425 -11.37 27.87 -3.31
N LEU A 426 -11.37 26.59 -3.69
CA LEU A 426 -11.14 25.46 -2.79
C LEU A 426 -9.71 25.47 -2.25
N TYR A 427 -8.74 25.76 -3.12
CA TYR A 427 -7.35 25.98 -2.74
C TYR A 427 -7.21 27.11 -1.70
N CYS A 428 -7.82 28.27 -1.91
CA CYS A 428 -7.70 29.36 -0.94
C CYS A 428 -8.42 29.09 0.38
N GLU A 429 -9.45 28.24 0.40
CA GLU A 429 -10.07 27.76 1.63
C GLU A 429 -9.13 26.83 2.42
N SER A 430 -8.41 25.92 1.74
CA SER A 430 -7.42 25.05 2.39
C SER A 430 -6.20 25.84 2.89
N VAL A 431 -5.71 26.83 2.13
CA VAL A 431 -4.66 27.76 2.57
C VAL A 431 -5.11 28.57 3.80
N ASN A 432 -6.38 28.98 3.86
CA ASN A 432 -6.92 29.66 5.03
C ASN A 432 -6.94 28.75 6.28
N ALA A 433 -7.16 27.44 6.11
CA ALA A 433 -7.03 26.48 7.20
C ALA A 433 -5.57 26.36 7.69
N GLN A 434 -4.57 26.39 6.78
CA GLN A 434 -3.16 26.45 7.16
C GLN A 434 -2.84 27.70 7.98
N VAL A 435 -3.31 28.88 7.55
CA VAL A 435 -3.11 30.13 8.31
C VAL A 435 -3.66 30.03 9.73
N LYS A 436 -4.87 29.48 9.88
CA LYS A 436 -5.45 29.27 11.22
C LYS A 436 -4.63 28.31 12.07
N ALA A 437 -4.09 27.23 11.49
CA ALA A 437 -3.20 26.32 12.18
C ALA A 437 -1.89 27.00 12.60
N ALA A 438 -1.29 27.80 11.70
CA ALA A 438 -0.07 28.55 11.98
C ALA A 438 -0.25 29.54 13.13
N ILE A 439 -1.37 30.27 13.15
CA ILE A 439 -1.73 31.19 14.23
C ILE A 439 -1.90 30.43 15.54
N ALA A 440 -2.65 29.31 15.53
CA ALA A 440 -2.91 28.52 16.73
C ALA A 440 -1.62 27.96 17.36
N LEU A 441 -0.66 27.56 16.53
CA LEU A 441 0.63 27.02 16.96
C LEU A 441 1.71 28.10 17.14
N LYS A 442 1.38 29.38 16.92
CA LYS A 442 2.33 30.51 16.97
C LYS A 442 3.58 30.28 16.13
N ILE A 443 3.42 29.75 14.91
CA ILE A 443 4.53 29.44 14.01
C ILE A 443 5.26 30.72 13.59
N HIS A 444 6.58 30.71 13.66
CA HIS A 444 7.43 31.84 13.25
C HIS A 444 7.27 32.17 11.75
N GLU A 445 7.33 33.47 11.40
CA GLU A 445 7.09 33.95 10.02
C GLU A 445 7.99 33.29 8.98
N ASN A 446 9.29 33.17 9.25
CA ASN A 446 10.23 32.53 8.33
C ASN A 446 9.88 31.08 8.01
N ARG A 447 9.22 30.36 8.93
CA ARG A 447 8.79 28.98 8.71
C ARG A 447 7.47 28.93 7.96
N PHE A 448 6.54 29.81 8.34
CA PHE A 448 5.27 29.96 7.68
C PHE A 448 5.42 30.31 6.18
N SER A 449 6.24 31.32 5.85
CA SER A 449 6.42 31.81 4.49
C SER A 449 7.10 30.83 3.54
N ARG A 450 7.85 29.86 4.09
CA ARG A 450 8.47 28.76 3.32
C ARG A 450 7.46 27.68 2.91
N THR A 451 6.31 27.61 3.57
CA THR A 451 5.33 26.52 3.39
C THR A 451 4.04 27.01 2.77
N VAL A 452 3.54 28.17 3.20
CA VAL A 452 2.19 28.63 2.83
C VAL A 452 2.27 29.67 1.72
N ASP A 453 1.75 29.31 0.55
CA ASP A 453 1.57 30.26 -0.56
C ASP A 453 0.27 31.06 -0.38
N LEU A 454 0.43 32.33 0.03
CA LEU A 454 -0.67 33.27 0.19
C LEU A 454 -1.02 34.02 -1.11
N LYS A 455 -0.38 33.69 -2.24
CA LYS A 455 -0.66 34.34 -3.53
C LYS A 455 -2.12 34.09 -3.89
N ASN A 456 -2.80 35.14 -4.31
CA ASN A 456 -4.23 35.16 -4.66
C ASN A 456 -5.25 34.85 -3.55
N CYS A 457 -4.85 34.39 -2.36
CA CYS A 457 -5.76 34.09 -1.26
C CYS A 457 -5.95 35.27 -0.28
N LYS A 458 -6.79 36.24 -0.68
CA LYS A 458 -7.02 37.51 0.06
C LYS A 458 -7.41 37.31 1.53
N LYS A 459 -8.33 36.39 1.83
CA LYS A 459 -8.81 36.12 3.21
C LYS A 459 -7.70 35.58 4.10
N ALA A 460 -6.98 34.56 3.62
CA ALA A 460 -5.85 33.96 4.33
C ALA A 460 -4.75 35.00 4.60
N ARG A 461 -4.43 35.83 3.60
CA ARG A 461 -3.44 36.91 3.73
C ARG A 461 -3.84 37.96 4.77
N ALA A 462 -5.11 38.38 4.78
CA ALA A 462 -5.61 39.34 5.75
C ALA A 462 -5.50 38.78 7.18
N ALA A 463 -5.93 37.54 7.39
CA ALA A 463 -5.84 36.87 8.69
C ALA A 463 -4.39 36.79 9.21
N TRP A 464 -3.44 36.40 8.36
CA TRP A 464 -2.03 36.34 8.74
C TRP A 464 -1.45 37.70 9.10
N ARG A 465 -1.75 38.74 8.30
CA ARG A 465 -1.29 40.11 8.58
C ARG A 465 -1.81 40.65 9.90
N THR A 466 -3.09 40.43 10.21
CA THR A 466 -3.68 40.82 11.49
C THR A 466 -2.97 40.14 12.66
N TYR A 467 -2.71 38.83 12.57
CA TYR A 467 -1.95 38.14 13.60
C TYR A 467 -0.55 38.75 13.81
N ARG A 468 0.20 38.96 12.73
CA ARG A 468 1.55 39.54 12.80
C ARG A 468 1.56 40.94 13.42
N SER A 469 0.63 41.81 13.04
CA SER A 469 0.55 43.16 13.61
C SER A 469 0.19 43.17 15.10
N THR A 470 -0.47 42.11 15.59
CA THR A 470 -0.85 41.98 16.99
C THR A 470 0.31 41.43 17.82
N GLU A 471 1.10 40.50 17.27
CA GLU A 471 2.32 39.98 17.90
C GLU A 471 3.44 41.02 17.95
N THR A 472 3.60 41.89 16.95
CA THR A 472 4.62 42.97 17.00
C THR A 472 4.32 44.08 18.01
N LYS A 473 3.08 44.15 18.50
CA LYS A 473 2.64 45.13 19.50
C LYS A 473 2.77 44.62 20.95
N LYS A 474 3.03 43.32 21.12
CA LYS A 474 3.31 42.69 22.42
C LYS A 474 4.81 42.57 22.58
#